data_AF-A0A257JCH5-F1
#
_entry.id   AF-A0A257JCH5-F1
#
_cell.length_a   1.000
_cell.length_b   1.000
_cell.length_c   1.000
_cell.angle_alpha   90.00
_cell.angle_beta   90.00
_cell.angle_gamma   90.00
#
_symmetry.space_group_name_H-M   'P 1'
#
loop_
_entity.id
_entity.type
_entity.pdbx_description
1 polymer ?
#
loop_
_entity_poly.entity_id
_entity_poly.type
_entity_poly.pdbx_seq_one_letter_code
_entity_poly.pdbx_strand_id
1 'polypeptide(L)'
;MLAARAPQGLLAVAHRIVHGGPHHHTACLLDDAVLADLATLNPLAPLHQPHNLDGVAVLRRALPGVPQVGCFDTAFHATLWPVEQALPLPAAVCAPLGLRRFGFHGLSYQYLAQVLTACEPRFASGRALLAHLGNGASVCGTLAGQSVASSMGFSALDGLMMGTRSGALDPGVLLLLLAQGWAAARLEQQLY
;
A
#
# COMPACT_ATOMS: atom_id res chain seq x y z
N MET A 1 4.62 -26.03 -19.00
CA MET A 1 5.67 -24.99 -18.89
C MET A 1 6.86 -25.58 -18.16
N LEU A 2 8.04 -25.60 -18.76
CA LEU A 2 9.27 -26.13 -18.17
C LEU A 2 9.74 -25.18 -17.05
N ALA A 3 10.08 -25.73 -15.88
CA ALA A 3 10.75 -24.97 -14.82
C ALA A 3 12.04 -24.36 -15.39
N ALA A 4 12.20 -23.05 -15.27
CA ALA A 4 13.38 -22.38 -15.74
C ALA A 4 14.52 -22.66 -14.76
N ARG A 5 15.70 -23.00 -15.28
CA ARG A 5 16.89 -23.05 -14.44
C ARG A 5 17.18 -21.62 -13.97
N ALA A 6 17.20 -21.40 -12.66
CA ALA A 6 17.47 -20.08 -12.11
C ALA A 6 18.79 -19.53 -12.67
N PRO A 7 18.86 -18.24 -13.07
CA PRO A 7 20.11 -17.61 -13.43
C PRO A 7 21.15 -17.83 -12.32
N GLN A 8 22.39 -18.14 -12.71
CA GLN A 8 23.47 -18.30 -11.73
C GLN A 8 23.60 -17.05 -10.87
N GLY A 9 23.66 -17.23 -9.56
CA GLY A 9 23.77 -16.14 -8.59
C GLY A 9 22.46 -15.46 -8.19
N LEU A 10 21.30 -15.88 -8.72
CA LEU A 10 20.01 -15.35 -8.26
C LEU A 10 19.67 -15.91 -6.87
N LEU A 11 19.72 -15.05 -5.85
CA LEU A 11 19.50 -15.44 -4.44
C LEU A 11 18.04 -15.35 -4.00
N ALA A 12 17.28 -14.39 -4.53
CA ALA A 12 15.88 -14.16 -4.20
C ALA A 12 15.20 -13.29 -5.26
N VAL A 13 13.87 -13.24 -5.23
CA VAL A 13 13.08 -12.29 -6.00
C VAL A 13 12.19 -11.49 -5.04
N ALA A 14 12.28 -10.17 -5.09
CA ALA A 14 11.45 -9.28 -4.29
C ALA A 14 10.27 -8.74 -5.11
N HIS A 15 9.08 -8.78 -4.54
CA HIS A 15 7.84 -8.31 -5.14
C HIS A 15 7.34 -7.09 -4.39
N ARG A 16 7.09 -5.99 -5.10
CA ARG A 16 6.27 -4.92 -4.54
C ARG A 16 4.82 -5.40 -4.50
N ILE A 17 4.24 -5.36 -3.31
CA ILE A 17 2.85 -5.68 -3.05
C ILE A 17 2.19 -4.45 -2.46
N VAL A 18 1.09 -3.98 -3.06
CA VAL A 18 0.47 -2.72 -2.63
C VAL A 18 -0.09 -2.82 -1.22
N HIS A 19 -0.74 -3.93 -0.87
CA HIS A 19 -1.43 -4.05 0.43
C HIS A 19 -0.91 -5.25 1.24
N GLY A 20 -0.31 -4.97 2.40
CA GLY A 20 0.08 -6.00 3.39
C GLY A 20 -1.00 -6.26 4.46
N GLY A 21 -2.07 -5.46 4.47
CA GLY A 21 -3.18 -5.65 5.39
C GLY A 21 -2.80 -5.41 6.85
N PRO A 22 -3.57 -5.97 7.79
CA PRO A 22 -3.27 -5.85 9.22
C PRO A 22 -2.15 -6.78 9.69
N HIS A 23 -1.68 -7.73 8.86
CA HIS A 23 -0.75 -8.78 9.31
C HIS A 23 0.68 -8.60 8.78
N HIS A 24 0.86 -7.95 7.62
CA HIS A 24 2.18 -7.84 6.99
C HIS A 24 2.74 -6.41 7.07
N HIS A 25 3.50 -6.16 8.13
CA HIS A 25 4.11 -4.85 8.44
C HIS A 25 5.61 -4.77 8.13
N THR A 26 6.21 -5.87 7.68
CA THR A 26 7.61 -5.96 7.26
C THR A 26 7.72 -6.89 6.06
N ALA A 27 8.85 -6.85 5.35
CA ALA A 27 9.09 -7.78 4.26
C ALA A 27 9.15 -9.24 4.78
N CYS A 28 8.53 -10.17 4.05
CA CYS A 28 8.46 -11.58 4.45
C CYS A 28 8.57 -12.53 3.25
N LEU A 29 8.88 -13.80 3.51
CA LEU A 29 8.82 -14.84 2.49
C LEU A 29 7.37 -15.10 2.07
N LEU A 30 7.16 -15.29 0.76
CA LEU A 30 5.85 -15.55 0.17
C LEU A 30 5.61 -17.06 0.05
N ASP A 31 5.26 -17.69 1.18
CA ASP A 31 4.74 -19.05 1.20
C ASP A 31 3.24 -19.13 0.86
N ASP A 32 2.67 -20.33 0.87
CA ASP A 32 1.27 -20.54 0.51
C ASP A 32 0.29 -19.90 1.50
N ALA A 33 0.65 -19.83 2.79
CA ALA A 33 -0.19 -19.22 3.81
C ALA A 33 -0.22 -17.70 3.67
N VAL A 34 0.93 -17.08 3.43
CA VAL A 34 1.04 -15.63 3.17
C VAL A 34 0.29 -15.27 1.89
N LEU A 35 0.42 -16.05 0.82
CA LEU A 35 -0.31 -15.77 -0.41
C LEU A 35 -1.83 -15.92 -0.25
N ALA A 36 -2.28 -16.89 0.54
CA ALA A 36 -3.69 -17.04 0.87
C ALA A 36 -4.22 -15.83 1.67
N ASP A 37 -3.47 -15.36 2.68
CA ASP A 37 -3.85 -14.16 3.46
C ASP A 37 -3.88 -12.92 2.57
N LEU A 38 -2.85 -12.70 1.75
CA LEU A 38 -2.78 -11.57 0.82
C LEU A 38 -3.90 -11.57 -0.23
N ALA A 39 -4.37 -12.74 -0.65
CA ALA A 39 -5.49 -12.87 -1.57
C ALA A 39 -6.82 -12.41 -0.94
N THR A 40 -6.98 -12.53 0.39
CA THR A 40 -8.17 -11.99 1.09
C THR A 40 -8.26 -10.47 1.01
N LEU A 41 -7.13 -9.80 0.73
CA LEU A 41 -7.03 -8.35 0.61
C LEU A 41 -7.32 -7.84 -0.81
N ASN A 42 -7.60 -8.72 -1.78
CA ASN A 42 -7.95 -8.33 -3.16
C ASN A 42 -9.07 -7.28 -3.23
N PRO A 43 -10.16 -7.36 -2.43
CA PRO A 43 -11.20 -6.34 -2.42
C PRO A 43 -10.72 -4.94 -1.99
N LEU A 44 -9.61 -4.84 -1.25
CA LEU A 44 -9.06 -3.56 -0.78
C LEU A 44 -8.23 -2.85 -1.87
N ALA A 45 -7.70 -3.60 -2.83
CA ALA A 45 -6.88 -3.07 -3.92
C ALA A 45 -7.11 -3.87 -5.23
N PRO A 46 -8.35 -3.87 -5.77
CA PRO A 46 -8.74 -4.76 -6.87
C PRO A 46 -7.93 -4.56 -8.15
N LEU A 47 -7.48 -3.33 -8.42
CA LEU A 47 -6.67 -3.00 -9.59
C LEU A 47 -5.19 -3.37 -9.44
N HIS A 48 -4.71 -3.67 -8.22
CA HIS A 48 -3.28 -3.86 -7.95
C HIS A 48 -2.95 -5.23 -7.36
N GLN A 49 -3.66 -5.64 -6.31
CA GLN A 49 -3.32 -6.83 -5.52
C GLN A 49 -3.36 -8.12 -6.35
N PRO A 50 -4.40 -8.40 -7.16
CA PRO A 50 -4.43 -9.62 -7.97
C PRO A 50 -3.25 -9.71 -8.93
N HIS A 51 -2.94 -8.61 -9.63
CA HIS A 51 -1.81 -8.54 -10.56
C HIS A 51 -0.45 -8.72 -9.85
N ASN A 52 -0.30 -8.21 -8.63
CA ASN A 52 0.92 -8.44 -7.84
C ASN A 52 1.07 -9.93 -7.49
N LEU A 53 -0.01 -10.59 -7.07
CA LEU A 53 0.02 -12.01 -6.69
C LEU A 53 0.21 -12.94 -7.91
N ASP A 54 -0.33 -12.59 -9.07
CA ASP A 54 -0.10 -13.33 -10.31
C ASP A 54 1.38 -13.37 -10.70
N GLY A 55 2.08 -12.23 -10.55
CA GLY A 55 3.53 -12.14 -10.76
C GLY A 55 4.30 -13.09 -9.85
N VAL A 56 3.91 -13.17 -8.57
CA VAL A 56 4.49 -14.12 -7.61
C VAL A 56 4.22 -15.57 -8.05
N ALA A 57 2.98 -15.89 -8.42
CA ALA A 57 2.60 -17.25 -8.82
C ALA A 57 3.35 -17.72 -10.08
N VAL A 58 3.55 -16.83 -11.06
CA VAL A 58 4.35 -17.13 -12.26
C VAL A 58 5.80 -17.42 -11.89
N LEU A 59 6.41 -16.57 -11.06
CA LEU A 59 7.82 -16.72 -10.70
C LEU A 59 8.07 -17.90 -9.75
N ARG A 60 7.16 -18.23 -8.83
CA ARG A 60 7.25 -19.45 -8.01
C ARG A 60 7.24 -20.73 -8.85
N ARG A 61 6.42 -20.77 -9.90
CA ARG A 61 6.39 -21.92 -10.83
C ARG A 61 7.64 -22.00 -11.70
N ALA A 62 8.13 -20.85 -12.17
CA ALA A 62 9.32 -20.80 -13.01
C ALA A 62 10.61 -21.10 -12.22
N LEU A 63 10.68 -20.70 -10.94
CA LEU A 63 11.87 -20.71 -10.09
C LEU A 63 11.58 -21.33 -8.70
N PRO A 64 11.19 -22.61 -8.62
CA PRO A 64 10.70 -23.21 -7.36
C PRO A 64 11.72 -23.26 -6.22
N GLY A 65 13.01 -23.18 -6.51
CA GLY A 65 14.09 -23.14 -5.51
C GLY A 65 14.55 -21.74 -5.11
N VAL A 66 13.99 -20.68 -5.70
CA VAL A 66 14.38 -19.29 -5.42
C VAL A 66 13.37 -18.65 -4.46
N PRO A 67 13.82 -18.20 -3.27
CA PRO A 67 12.97 -17.48 -2.32
C PRO A 67 12.28 -16.27 -2.97
N GLN A 68 10.97 -16.16 -2.73
CA GLN A 68 10.17 -15.00 -3.13
C GLN A 68 9.85 -14.19 -1.88
N VAL A 69 10.10 -12.88 -1.93
CA VAL A 69 9.92 -11.96 -0.79
C VAL A 69 8.87 -10.91 -1.15
N GLY A 70 7.90 -10.71 -0.28
CA GLY A 70 6.89 -9.64 -0.40
C GLY A 70 7.37 -8.38 0.31
N CYS A 71 7.32 -7.24 -0.37
CA CYS A 71 7.64 -5.92 0.15
C CYS A 71 6.40 -5.03 0.03
N PHE A 72 5.88 -4.55 1.16
CA PHE A 72 4.55 -3.95 1.21
C PHE A 72 4.59 -2.43 1.25
N ASP A 73 3.81 -1.76 0.40
CA ASP A 73 3.68 -0.29 0.42
C ASP A 73 3.03 0.22 1.72
N THR A 74 2.25 -0.61 2.41
CA THR A 74 1.62 -0.26 3.69
C THR A 74 2.55 -0.41 4.90
N ALA A 75 3.68 -1.12 4.77
CA ALA A 75 4.53 -1.54 5.90
C ALA A 75 5.08 -0.36 6.70
N PHE A 76 5.62 0.66 6.03
CA PHE A 76 6.21 1.84 6.69
C PHE A 76 5.21 2.63 7.54
N HIS A 77 3.91 2.50 7.24
CA HIS A 77 2.83 3.18 7.93
C HIS A 77 2.20 2.34 9.05
N ALA A 78 2.72 1.14 9.33
CA ALA A 78 2.24 0.31 10.45
C ALA A 78 2.40 0.99 11.82
N THR A 79 3.25 2.02 11.92
CA THR A 79 3.48 2.82 13.13
C THR A 79 2.47 3.95 13.36
N LEU A 80 1.53 4.17 12.43
CA LEU A 80 0.47 5.17 12.60
C LEU A 80 -0.28 4.92 13.90
N TRP A 81 -0.61 5.98 14.65
CA TRP A 81 -1.39 5.84 15.87
C TRP A 81 -2.82 5.41 15.56
N PRO A 82 -3.52 4.70 16.48
CA PRO A 82 -4.89 4.26 16.25
C PRO A 82 -5.85 5.38 15.82
N VAL A 83 -5.66 6.60 16.36
CA VAL A 83 -6.46 7.78 15.97
C VAL A 83 -6.24 8.20 14.52
N GLU A 84 -5.02 8.05 13.99
CA GLU A 84 -4.68 8.35 12.59
C GLU A 84 -5.16 7.26 11.63
N GLN A 85 -5.31 6.03 12.15
CA GLN A 85 -5.85 4.91 11.39
C GLN A 85 -7.39 4.93 11.32
N ALA A 86 -8.05 5.54 12.31
CA ALA A 86 -9.51 5.53 12.40
C ALA A 86 -10.15 6.35 11.27
N LEU A 87 -11.20 5.79 10.67
CA LEU A 87 -12.13 6.57 9.85
C LEU A 87 -13.26 7.10 10.77
N PRO A 88 -13.79 8.30 10.53
CA PRO A 88 -14.86 8.90 11.33
C PRO A 88 -16.22 8.25 11.04
N LEU A 89 -16.29 6.93 11.22
CA LEU A 89 -17.46 6.08 11.04
C LEU A 89 -17.62 5.18 12.28
N PRO A 90 -18.84 4.68 12.57
CA PRO A 90 -19.06 3.78 13.70
C PRO A 90 -18.16 2.54 13.62
N ALA A 91 -17.54 2.16 14.74
CA ALA A 91 -16.65 1.00 14.79
C ALA A 91 -17.33 -0.31 14.34
N ALA A 92 -18.64 -0.45 14.61
CA ALA A 92 -19.44 -1.59 14.17
C ALA A 92 -19.54 -1.73 12.64
N VAL A 93 -19.34 -0.63 11.89
CA VAL A 93 -19.27 -0.62 10.42
C VAL A 93 -17.84 -0.91 9.97
N CYS A 94 -16.85 -0.28 10.60
CA CYS A 94 -15.45 -0.38 10.18
C CYS A 94 -14.83 -1.75 10.44
N ALA A 95 -15.05 -2.33 11.62
CA ALA A 95 -14.32 -3.51 12.08
C ALA A 95 -14.56 -4.76 11.20
N PRO A 96 -15.81 -5.14 10.83
CA PRO A 96 -16.04 -6.32 10.00
C PRO A 96 -15.47 -6.20 8.58
N LEU A 97 -15.31 -4.97 8.09
CA LEU A 97 -14.84 -4.66 6.75
C LEU A 97 -13.35 -4.27 6.72
N GLY A 98 -12.68 -4.24 7.88
CA GLY A 98 -11.28 -3.81 7.99
C GLY A 98 -11.03 -2.37 7.57
N LEU A 99 -12.03 -1.48 7.65
CA LEU A 99 -11.91 -0.09 7.19
C LEU A 99 -11.03 0.71 8.15
N ARG A 100 -9.88 1.14 7.66
CA ARG A 100 -8.91 2.00 8.35
C ARG A 100 -8.00 2.67 7.34
N ARG A 101 -7.31 3.73 7.74
CA ARG A 101 -6.17 4.27 6.99
C ARG A 101 -5.00 3.29 7.07
N PHE A 102 -4.46 2.94 5.90
CA PHE A 102 -3.26 2.13 5.77
C PHE A 102 -2.05 2.99 5.41
N GLY A 103 -2.22 3.94 4.48
CA GLY A 103 -1.10 4.66 3.86
C GLY A 103 -0.34 3.79 2.85
N PHE A 104 0.23 4.41 1.81
CA PHE A 104 0.96 3.71 0.74
C PHE A 104 2.22 4.49 0.35
N HIS A 105 2.96 3.99 -0.65
CA HIS A 105 4.32 4.42 -0.98
C HIS A 105 5.33 4.22 0.17
N GLY A 106 5.03 3.32 1.11
CA GLY A 106 5.86 3.05 2.28
C GLY A 106 7.26 2.59 1.93
N LEU A 107 7.46 1.83 0.84
CA LEU A 107 8.80 1.45 0.38
C LEU A 107 9.65 2.69 0.00
N SER A 108 9.03 3.68 -0.65
CA SER A 108 9.70 4.94 -0.99
C SER A 108 10.03 5.75 0.26
N TYR A 109 9.10 5.84 1.21
CA TYR A 109 9.35 6.57 2.46
C TYR A 109 10.37 5.88 3.36
N GLN A 110 10.36 4.55 3.40
CA GLN A 110 11.36 3.76 4.11
C GLN A 110 12.76 4.03 3.55
N TYR A 111 12.92 4.06 2.22
CA TYR A 111 14.19 4.41 1.59
C TYR A 111 14.62 5.84 1.96
N LEU A 112 13.73 6.82 1.84
CA LEU A 112 14.03 8.21 2.21
C LEU A 112 14.41 8.33 3.69
N ALA A 113 13.71 7.64 4.58
CA ALA A 113 14.00 7.65 6.01
C ALA A 113 15.40 7.07 6.30
N GLN A 114 15.80 5.99 5.62
CA GLN A 114 17.14 5.41 5.74
C GLN A 114 18.23 6.38 5.29
N VAL A 115 18.05 7.01 4.11
CA VAL A 115 19.00 7.99 3.58
C VAL A 115 19.12 9.20 4.51
N LEU A 116 17.98 9.78 4.91
CA LEU A 116 17.96 10.97 5.77
C LEU A 116 18.52 10.70 7.16
N THR A 117 18.32 9.50 7.71
CA THR A 117 18.93 9.09 8.98
C THR A 117 20.46 9.10 8.89
N ALA A 118 21.01 8.74 7.72
CA ALA A 118 22.46 8.73 7.51
C ALA A 118 23.05 10.11 7.23
N CYS A 119 22.30 11.05 6.62
CA CYS A 119 22.85 12.32 6.14
C CYS A 119 22.30 13.59 6.81
N GLU A 120 21.21 13.53 7.58
CA GLU A 120 20.61 14.67 8.26
C GLU A 120 20.42 14.34 9.76
N PRO A 121 21.34 14.79 10.63
CA PRO A 121 21.32 14.45 12.06
C PRO A 121 20.01 14.80 12.79
N ARG A 122 19.27 15.81 12.32
CA ARG A 122 17.99 16.20 12.92
C ARG A 122 16.85 15.25 12.59
N PHE A 123 16.98 14.42 11.55
CA PHE A 123 15.89 13.53 11.12
C PHE A 123 15.62 12.42 12.14
N ALA A 124 16.68 11.86 12.74
CA ALA A 124 16.59 10.72 13.65
C ALA A 124 15.80 11.02 14.94
N SER A 125 15.68 12.28 15.36
CA SER A 125 14.93 12.70 16.55
C SER A 125 13.87 13.77 16.27
N GLY A 126 13.82 14.29 15.05
CA GLY A 126 13.00 15.42 14.66
C GLY A 126 11.70 15.04 13.96
N ARG A 127 11.02 16.07 13.46
CA ARG A 127 9.81 15.95 12.63
C ARG A 127 10.16 16.28 11.19
N ALA A 128 9.60 15.53 10.25
CA ALA A 128 9.73 15.84 8.84
C ALA A 128 8.43 15.57 8.09
N LEU A 129 8.27 16.26 6.97
CA LEU A 129 7.27 15.95 5.95
C LEU A 129 8.02 15.44 4.73
N LEU A 130 7.68 14.22 4.30
CA LEU A 130 8.25 13.58 3.12
C LEU A 130 7.20 13.60 2.00
N ALA A 131 7.57 14.08 0.82
CA ALA A 131 6.68 14.12 -0.34
C ALA A 131 7.15 13.14 -1.41
N HIS A 132 6.29 12.20 -1.79
CA HIS A 132 6.48 11.32 -2.93
C HIS A 132 5.60 11.86 -4.06
N LEU A 133 6.18 12.47 -5.08
CA LEU A 133 5.45 13.17 -6.15
C LEU A 133 5.76 12.52 -7.50
N GLY A 134 4.88 11.63 -7.93
CA GLY A 134 4.92 10.99 -9.25
C GLY A 134 3.51 10.85 -9.84
N ASN A 135 3.30 9.85 -10.68
CA ASN A 135 1.95 9.55 -11.20
C ASN A 135 0.99 9.15 -10.06
N GLY A 136 1.50 8.50 -9.01
CA GLY A 136 0.91 8.51 -7.68
C GLY A 136 1.61 9.53 -6.80
N ALA A 137 0.83 10.26 -6.01
CA ALA A 137 1.38 11.30 -5.15
C ALA A 137 0.86 11.15 -3.71
N SER A 138 1.75 11.29 -2.74
CA SER A 138 1.40 11.30 -1.31
C SER A 138 2.39 12.11 -0.49
N VAL A 139 1.98 12.48 0.72
CA VAL A 139 2.83 13.07 1.75
C VAL A 139 2.76 12.22 3.02
N CYS A 140 3.91 12.04 3.68
CA CYS A 140 4.03 11.33 4.94
C CYS A 140 4.63 12.26 5.99
N GLY A 141 3.97 12.39 7.14
CA GLY A 141 4.55 12.99 8.34
C GLY A 141 5.37 11.95 9.09
N THR A 142 6.58 12.31 9.51
CA THR A 142 7.44 11.45 10.31
C THR A 142 7.85 12.11 11.62
N LEU A 143 8.01 11.29 12.66
CA LEU A 143 8.63 11.67 13.94
C LEU A 143 9.72 10.65 14.24
N ALA A 144 10.95 11.12 14.49
CA ALA A 144 12.12 10.26 14.71
C ALA A 144 12.27 9.16 13.62
N GLY A 145 12.08 9.55 12.37
CA GLY A 145 12.14 8.65 11.20
C GLY A 145 10.97 7.67 11.02
N GLN A 146 10.01 7.60 11.95
CA GLN A 146 8.83 6.73 11.84
C GLN A 146 7.62 7.47 11.28
N SER A 147 6.77 6.76 10.52
CA SER A 147 5.54 7.35 10.00
C SER A 147 4.53 7.62 11.12
N VAL A 148 4.03 8.85 11.17
CA VAL A 148 2.98 9.26 12.12
C VAL A 148 1.76 9.86 11.43
N ALA A 149 1.84 10.17 10.14
CA ALA A 149 0.71 10.59 9.31
C ALA A 149 0.96 10.22 7.85
N SER A 150 -0.11 9.96 7.07
CA SER A 150 -0.03 9.77 5.63
C SER A 150 -1.25 10.38 4.94
N SER A 151 -1.04 11.05 3.83
CA SER A 151 -2.14 11.64 3.05
C SER A 151 -3.03 10.58 2.43
N MET A 152 -2.48 9.41 2.08
CA MET A 152 -3.29 8.30 1.57
C MET A 152 -3.99 7.56 2.70
N GLY A 153 -5.21 7.15 2.42
CA GLY A 153 -6.20 6.68 3.39
C GLY A 153 -6.32 5.17 3.43
N PHE A 154 -7.57 4.72 3.36
CA PHE A 154 -7.93 3.31 3.17
C PHE A 154 -7.44 2.77 1.82
N SER A 155 -7.52 3.58 0.76
CA SER A 155 -7.00 3.26 -0.55
C SER A 155 -5.97 4.30 -1.02
N ALA A 156 -5.25 3.98 -2.09
CA ALA A 156 -4.32 4.90 -2.74
C ALA A 156 -5.01 6.00 -3.58
N LEU A 157 -6.32 6.20 -3.40
CA LEU A 157 -7.11 7.28 -4.01
C LEU A 157 -7.11 8.55 -3.14
N ASP A 158 -7.14 8.41 -1.82
CA ASP A 158 -7.24 9.54 -0.88
C ASP A 158 -5.95 10.39 -0.86
N GLY A 159 -6.06 11.64 -0.42
CA GLY A 159 -4.95 12.57 -0.28
C GLY A 159 -4.79 13.53 -1.46
N LEU A 160 -3.60 13.54 -2.06
CA LEU A 160 -3.27 14.49 -3.13
C LEU A 160 -3.97 14.13 -4.44
N MET A 161 -4.29 15.13 -5.26
CA MET A 161 -4.54 14.91 -6.69
C MET A 161 -3.30 14.30 -7.35
N MET A 162 -3.51 13.43 -8.34
CA MET A 162 -2.43 12.68 -8.99
C MET A 162 -2.58 12.75 -10.52
N GLY A 163 -1.85 11.92 -11.27
CA GLY A 163 -1.90 12.00 -12.74
C GLY A 163 -3.31 11.79 -13.31
N THR A 164 -4.00 10.75 -12.85
CA THR A 164 -5.37 10.40 -13.26
C THR A 164 -6.33 10.20 -12.08
N ARG A 165 -5.81 10.17 -10.85
CA ARG A 165 -6.62 10.03 -9.64
C ARG A 165 -7.06 11.37 -9.09
N SER A 166 -8.31 11.43 -8.62
CA SER A 166 -8.88 12.67 -8.06
C SER A 166 -8.14 13.15 -6.81
N GLY A 167 -7.62 12.23 -5.99
CA GLY A 167 -7.23 12.57 -4.63
C GLY A 167 -8.46 12.67 -3.71
N ALA A 168 -8.29 13.40 -2.61
CA ALA A 168 -9.37 13.73 -1.70
C ALA A 168 -10.50 14.48 -2.43
N LEU A 169 -11.72 13.97 -2.28
CA LEU A 169 -12.94 14.52 -2.86
C LEU A 169 -14.06 14.47 -1.82
N ASP A 170 -14.94 15.47 -1.83
CA ASP A 170 -16.13 15.49 -0.97
C ASP A 170 -17.01 14.25 -1.24
N PRO A 171 -17.27 13.38 -0.24
CA PRO A 171 -18.16 12.24 -0.39
C PRO A 171 -19.58 12.61 -0.86
N GLY A 172 -20.05 13.83 -0.59
CA GLY A 172 -21.33 14.34 -1.08
C GLY A 172 -21.43 14.37 -2.61
N VAL A 173 -20.31 14.58 -3.32
CA VAL A 173 -20.27 14.48 -4.78
C VAL A 173 -20.54 13.05 -5.25
N LEU A 174 -19.97 12.05 -4.56
CA LEU A 174 -20.21 10.64 -4.88
C LEU A 174 -21.67 10.25 -4.65
N LEU A 175 -22.26 10.71 -3.54
CA LEU A 175 -23.67 10.48 -3.23
C LEU A 175 -24.60 11.12 -4.28
N LEU A 176 -24.28 12.34 -4.72
CA LEU A 176 -25.03 13.01 -5.79
C LEU A 176 -24.96 12.22 -7.11
N LEU A 177 -23.78 11.77 -7.52
CA LEU A 177 -23.63 11.02 -8.77
C LEU A 177 -24.36 9.67 -8.72
N LEU A 178 -24.32 8.97 -7.58
CA LEU A 178 -25.10 7.76 -7.34
C LEU A 178 -26.61 8.04 -7.47
N ALA A 179 -27.10 9.13 -6.87
CA ALA A 179 -28.50 9.55 -6.98
C ALA A 179 -28.89 9.89 -8.44
N GLN A 180 -27.95 10.35 -9.25
CA GLN A 180 -28.11 10.58 -10.69
C GLN A 180 -28.01 9.29 -11.53
N GLY A 181 -27.94 8.11 -10.90
CA GLY A 181 -27.95 6.80 -11.57
C GLY A 181 -26.59 6.31 -12.06
N TRP A 182 -25.49 6.89 -11.58
CA TRP A 182 -24.16 6.37 -11.92
C TRP A 182 -23.90 5.05 -11.20
N ALA A 183 -23.39 4.06 -11.92
CA ALA A 183 -22.93 2.79 -11.35
C ALA A 183 -21.57 2.95 -10.64
N ALA A 184 -21.31 2.12 -9.63
CA ALA A 184 -20.05 2.12 -8.89
C ALA A 184 -18.82 1.97 -9.79
N ALA A 185 -18.88 1.09 -10.80
CA ALA A 185 -17.79 0.91 -11.77
C ALA A 185 -17.48 2.18 -12.58
N ARG A 186 -18.51 2.98 -12.91
CA ARG A 186 -18.31 4.27 -13.58
C ARG A 186 -17.65 5.28 -12.66
N LEU A 187 -18.03 5.30 -11.37
CA LEU A 187 -17.40 6.16 -10.38
C LEU A 187 -15.92 5.80 -10.20
N GLU A 188 -15.61 4.50 -10.04
CA GLU A 188 -14.23 4.02 -9.94
C GLU A 188 -13.39 4.46 -11.15
N GLN A 189 -13.92 4.33 -12.37
CA GLN A 189 -13.24 4.78 -13.58
C GLN A 189 -12.98 6.30 -13.62
N GLN A 190 -13.88 7.12 -13.07
CA GLN A 190 -13.65 8.59 -13.05
C GLN A 190 -12.72 9.04 -11.92
N LEU A 191 -12.55 8.21 -10.89
CA LEU A 191 -11.71 8.50 -9.74
C LEU A 191 -10.26 8.04 -9.93
N TYR A 192 -9.99 7.12 -10.85
CA TYR A 192 -8.68 6.48 -11.09
C TYR A 192 -8.10 6.76 -12.47
#